data_AF-E7QZL7-F1
#
_entry.id   AF-E7QZL7-F1
#
_cell.length_a   1.000
_cell.length_b   1.000
_cell.length_c   1.000
_cell.angle_alpha   90.00
_cell.angle_beta   90.00
_cell.angle_gamma   90.00
#
_symmetry.space_group_name_H-M   'P 1'
#
loop_
_entity.id
_entity.type
_entity.pdbx_description
1 polymer ?
#
loop_
_entity_poly.entity_id
_entity_poly.type
_entity_poly.pdbx_seq_one_letter_code
_entity_poly.pdbx_strand_id
1 'polypeptide(L)'
;MAQIGRYETGVYNDDAAEIPTYDAKTERAFVVDANESSVDALDISDPSTPTLIDSIRTKDAWEKVGPVNSAAARGGLLAVAVAADPETQPGRILFYSTSDLSLLRSIPVGRLPDMVTFTPDGRKVLAACEGEPNDSYSRDPRSSVSIIDVSRGVHDATVTTAGFRKFDSERATLRKKGVQIYGPNASVSQDLEPEYIAVSPDSKTGYVTLQENNALAIVDIPRACVRSVVPLGYKDFSLPENALDAIDDGMIDIETQPLYGMYQPDSIAAYSVGGETYLVTANEGDPRDYDGFSEVGLLVEENGAFGVDTDDDGRIDVPIDETEFSRNALSSLTGLEVTTERGDVDADGTLEELYIFGGRSFAIWKPTCDTVDLVFESGTMIESTIATLIEDGTFPKAAFNTDDDSIELDAESPMSGPKPEGIAVGAVDDVEYAFVGLEEISGVMVFDISRPEAPEFVQYENNRIFDPTELGLTGPDPDLNEALESGRLDAGAAGDLAPEGLLFVSAEDSPTDAPLLIVANEVSGTTTIYELTGT
;
A
#
# COMPACT_ATOMS: atom_id res chain seq x y z
N MET A 1 8.92 20.62 0.29
CA MET A 1 7.75 20.32 1.14
C MET A 1 8.07 20.84 2.54
N ALA A 2 7.09 21.30 3.32
CA ALA A 2 7.34 21.77 4.68
C ALA A 2 6.22 21.34 5.62
N GLN A 3 6.58 20.71 6.74
CA GLN A 3 5.60 20.33 7.77
C GLN A 3 5.02 21.60 8.40
N ILE A 4 3.70 21.74 8.38
CA ILE A 4 3.00 22.90 8.95
C ILE A 4 2.17 22.53 10.17
N GLY A 5 1.66 21.30 10.26
CA GLY A 5 0.84 20.83 11.37
C GLY A 5 0.92 19.32 11.54
N ARG A 6 0.50 18.85 12.71
CA ARG A 6 0.48 17.44 13.10
C ARG A 6 -0.63 17.20 14.12
N TYR A 7 -1.36 16.12 13.97
CA TYR A 7 -2.28 15.56 14.96
C TYR A 7 -1.73 14.21 15.43
N GLU A 8 -1.99 13.86 16.69
CA GLU A 8 -1.55 12.61 17.31
C GLU A 8 -2.75 11.98 18.04
N THR A 9 -3.05 10.72 17.75
CA THR A 9 -4.11 9.95 18.43
C THR A 9 -3.71 9.58 19.86
N GLY A 10 -2.40 9.46 20.10
CA GLY A 10 -1.82 8.98 21.36
C GLY A 10 -1.77 7.45 21.48
N VAL A 11 -1.99 6.74 20.37
CA VAL A 11 -1.91 5.28 20.25
C VAL A 11 -0.71 4.93 19.38
N TYR A 12 0.06 3.92 19.77
CA TYR A 12 1.29 3.47 19.11
C TYR A 12 1.14 2.01 18.69
N ASN A 13 1.58 1.67 17.48
CA ASN A 13 1.63 0.33 16.89
C ASN A 13 0.31 -0.46 17.06
N ASP A 14 -0.77 0.13 16.52
CA ASP A 14 -2.14 -0.40 16.65
C ASP A 14 -3.04 0.24 15.57
N ASP A 15 -2.50 0.58 14.38
CA ASP A 15 -3.25 1.04 13.20
C ASP A 15 -4.20 2.22 13.46
N ALA A 16 -3.73 3.20 14.26
CA ALA A 16 -4.58 4.27 14.76
C ALA A 16 -4.72 5.45 13.77
N ALA A 17 -3.95 5.46 12.68
CA ALA A 17 -3.98 6.50 11.67
C ALA A 17 -3.50 5.96 10.30
N GLU A 18 -4.42 5.42 9.49
CA GLU A 18 -4.08 4.78 8.20
C GLU A 18 -4.47 5.67 7.02
N ILE A 19 -5.77 5.77 6.72
CA ILE A 19 -6.25 6.39 5.46
C ILE A 19 -6.81 7.80 5.69
N PRO A 20 -6.14 8.87 5.19
CA PRO A 20 -6.66 10.23 5.26
C PRO A 20 -7.53 10.58 4.05
N THR A 21 -8.57 11.36 4.29
CA THR A 21 -9.38 12.01 3.25
C THR A 21 -9.78 13.42 3.68
N TYR A 22 -10.29 14.25 2.76
CA TYR A 22 -10.57 15.66 3.01
C TYR A 22 -11.83 16.15 2.29
N ASP A 23 -12.63 16.99 2.98
CA ASP A 23 -13.76 17.70 2.38
C ASP A 23 -13.53 19.22 2.39
N ALA A 24 -13.17 19.76 1.23
CA ALA A 24 -12.95 21.20 1.01
C ALA A 24 -14.13 22.08 1.42
N LYS A 25 -15.36 21.55 1.36
CA LYS A 25 -16.56 22.28 1.75
C LYS A 25 -16.64 22.56 3.25
N THR A 26 -16.11 21.66 4.08
CA THR A 26 -16.14 21.79 5.54
C THR A 26 -14.77 22.07 6.14
N GLU A 27 -13.71 22.06 5.34
CA GLU A 27 -12.32 22.19 5.77
C GLU A 27 -11.96 21.17 6.85
N ARG A 28 -12.41 19.93 6.64
CA ARG A 28 -12.19 18.81 7.57
C ARG A 28 -11.42 17.69 6.90
N ALA A 29 -10.35 17.25 7.57
CA ALA A 29 -9.74 15.96 7.29
C ALA A 29 -10.47 14.87 8.06
N PHE A 30 -10.48 13.67 7.50
CA PHE A 30 -11.00 12.47 8.13
C PHE A 30 -9.93 11.40 8.03
N VAL A 31 -9.60 10.76 9.14
CA VAL A 31 -8.52 9.78 9.20
C VAL A 31 -9.10 8.49 9.77
N VAL A 32 -8.87 7.38 9.09
CA VAL A 32 -9.26 6.06 9.56
C VAL A 32 -8.40 5.68 10.77
N ASP A 33 -9.07 5.13 11.78
CA ASP A 33 -8.49 4.52 12.98
C ASP A 33 -9.07 3.10 13.05
N ALA A 34 -8.35 2.12 12.48
CA ALA A 34 -8.78 0.73 12.43
C ALA A 34 -8.91 0.13 13.84
N ASN A 35 -8.01 0.49 14.77
CA ASN A 35 -8.04 0.06 16.17
C ASN A 35 -9.43 0.18 16.81
N GLU A 36 -10.01 1.38 16.72
CA GLU A 36 -11.29 1.69 17.33
C GLU A 36 -12.48 1.44 16.38
N SER A 37 -12.20 0.94 15.17
CA SER A 37 -13.13 0.81 14.05
C SER A 37 -13.87 2.12 13.82
N SER A 38 -13.11 3.21 13.69
CA SER A 38 -13.62 4.57 13.73
C SER A 38 -12.97 5.47 12.67
N VAL A 39 -13.49 6.70 12.56
CA VAL A 39 -12.91 7.73 11.69
C VAL A 39 -12.83 9.03 12.48
N ASP A 40 -11.63 9.51 12.75
CA ASP A 40 -11.39 10.79 13.39
C ASP A 40 -11.70 11.94 12.43
N ALA A 41 -12.51 12.90 12.87
CA ALA A 41 -12.80 14.12 12.11
C ALA A 41 -11.97 15.27 12.67
N LEU A 42 -11.03 15.78 11.88
CA LEU A 42 -10.13 16.87 12.26
C LEU A 42 -10.59 18.18 11.62
N ASP A 43 -10.66 19.26 12.40
CA ASP A 43 -10.75 20.63 11.88
C ASP A 43 -9.36 21.02 11.37
N ILE A 44 -9.27 21.31 10.07
CA ILE A 44 -8.04 21.79 9.43
C ILE A 44 -8.22 23.14 8.75
N SER A 45 -9.22 23.93 9.14
CA SER A 45 -9.38 25.32 8.67
C SER A 45 -8.16 26.20 8.97
N ASP A 46 -7.39 25.83 10.00
CA ASP A 46 -5.98 26.21 10.15
C ASP A 46 -5.12 24.92 10.16
N PRO A 47 -4.53 24.52 9.01
CA PRO A 47 -3.81 23.26 8.92
C PRO A 47 -2.50 23.25 9.71
N SER A 48 -2.06 24.40 10.27
CA SER A 48 -0.91 24.43 11.17
C SER A 48 -1.24 23.93 12.59
N THR A 49 -2.52 23.83 12.91
CA THR A 49 -3.01 23.37 14.22
C THR A 49 -4.25 22.46 14.05
N PRO A 50 -4.10 21.29 13.43
CA PRO A 50 -5.22 20.35 13.28
C PRO A 50 -5.77 19.97 14.66
N THR A 51 -7.10 19.95 14.79
CA THR A 51 -7.75 19.61 16.07
C THR A 51 -8.87 18.60 15.88
N LEU A 52 -8.92 17.60 16.77
CA LEU A 52 -10.01 16.63 16.78
C LEU A 52 -11.35 17.31 17.10
N ILE A 53 -12.33 17.12 16.22
CA ILE A 53 -13.72 17.53 16.44
C ILE A 53 -14.47 16.43 17.19
N ASP A 54 -14.45 15.22 16.64
CA ASP A 54 -15.11 14.00 17.16
C ASP A 54 -14.61 12.77 16.38
N SER A 55 -14.94 11.57 16.87
CA SER A 55 -14.63 10.29 16.21
C SER A 55 -15.90 9.56 15.83
N ILE A 56 -16.05 9.21 14.55
CA ILE A 56 -17.21 8.49 14.02
C ILE A 56 -17.06 7.00 14.33
N ARG A 57 -17.72 6.53 15.37
CA ARG A 57 -17.73 5.11 15.76
C ARG A 57 -18.73 4.34 14.91
N THR A 58 -18.25 3.48 14.02
CA THR A 58 -19.10 2.75 13.07
C THR A 58 -20.04 1.73 13.74
N LYS A 59 -19.66 1.22 14.93
CA LYS A 59 -20.52 0.40 15.80
C LYS A 59 -21.86 1.06 16.18
N ASP A 60 -21.93 2.39 16.20
CA ASP A 60 -23.17 3.11 16.48
C ASP A 60 -24.17 3.03 15.31
N ALA A 61 -23.66 2.80 14.09
CA ALA A 61 -24.44 2.67 12.87
C ALA A 61 -24.75 1.21 12.50
N TRP A 62 -23.88 0.26 12.88
CA TRP A 62 -24.02 -1.14 12.53
C TRP A 62 -23.43 -2.09 13.60
N GLU A 63 -24.25 -3.00 14.11
CA GLU A 63 -23.89 -3.92 15.22
C GLU A 63 -22.84 -4.99 14.85
N LYS A 64 -22.73 -5.38 13.58
CA LYS A 64 -21.79 -6.43 13.12
C LYS A 64 -20.59 -5.82 12.41
N VAL A 65 -19.96 -4.88 13.07
CA VAL A 65 -18.81 -4.16 12.53
C VAL A 65 -17.54 -4.97 12.74
N GLY A 66 -16.75 -5.10 11.68
CA GLY A 66 -15.33 -5.41 11.76
C GLY A 66 -14.51 -4.11 11.62
N PRO A 67 -13.28 -4.19 11.12
CA PRO A 67 -12.44 -3.02 10.86
C PRO A 67 -13.08 -1.98 9.92
N VAL A 68 -12.58 -0.75 10.03
CA VAL A 68 -12.82 0.34 9.09
C VAL A 68 -11.55 0.46 8.28
N ASN A 69 -11.59 0.16 6.98
CA ASN A 69 -10.36 0.07 6.19
C ASN A 69 -10.10 1.36 5.40
N SER A 70 -11.15 2.11 5.03
CA SER A 70 -10.96 3.26 4.14
C SER A 70 -12.06 4.30 4.27
N ALA A 71 -11.70 5.54 3.93
CA ALA A 71 -12.63 6.65 3.86
C ALA A 71 -12.38 7.54 2.64
N ALA A 72 -13.46 8.04 2.04
CA ALA A 72 -13.38 9.06 1.01
C ALA A 72 -14.38 10.18 1.30
N ALA A 73 -13.96 11.43 1.13
CA ALA A 73 -14.80 12.60 1.34
C ALA A 73 -14.94 13.44 0.06
N ARG A 74 -16.15 13.94 -0.19
CA ARG A 74 -16.44 14.84 -1.30
C ARG A 74 -17.74 15.62 -1.14
N GLY A 75 -17.66 16.94 -1.27
CA GLY A 75 -18.81 17.82 -1.48
C GLY A 75 -19.81 17.82 -0.33
N GLY A 76 -19.37 17.54 0.89
CA GLY A 76 -20.21 17.42 2.07
C GLY A 76 -20.57 15.98 2.47
N LEU A 77 -20.09 14.97 1.76
CA LEU A 77 -20.33 13.55 2.03
C LEU A 77 -19.02 12.85 2.41
N LEU A 78 -19.07 12.04 3.44
CA LEU A 78 -18.04 11.07 3.80
C LEU A 78 -18.59 9.68 3.50
N ALA A 79 -17.85 8.86 2.75
CA ALA A 79 -18.11 7.45 2.54
C ALA A 79 -17.04 6.65 3.30
N VAL A 80 -17.46 5.75 4.18
CA VAL A 80 -16.58 4.93 5.02
C VAL A 80 -16.79 3.47 4.66
N ALA A 81 -15.71 2.78 4.31
CA ALA A 81 -15.66 1.35 4.04
C ALA A 81 -15.55 0.59 5.35
N VAL A 82 -16.49 -0.33 5.60
CA VAL A 82 -16.60 -1.02 6.88
C VAL A 82 -16.79 -2.50 6.65
N ALA A 83 -15.86 -3.29 7.15
CA ALA A 83 -15.92 -4.74 7.13
C ALA A 83 -17.01 -5.27 8.07
N ALA A 84 -17.41 -6.52 7.83
CA ALA A 84 -18.33 -7.24 8.70
C ALA A 84 -17.53 -8.03 9.74
N ASP A 85 -18.12 -8.33 10.90
CA ASP A 85 -17.63 -9.43 11.74
C ASP A 85 -18.52 -10.69 11.56
N PRO A 86 -17.98 -11.82 11.05
CA PRO A 86 -16.63 -11.99 10.50
C PRO A 86 -16.49 -11.42 9.07
N GLU A 87 -15.27 -11.09 8.65
CA GLU A 87 -14.95 -10.34 7.41
C GLU A 87 -15.36 -11.05 6.12
N THR A 88 -15.44 -12.38 6.17
CA THR A 88 -16.03 -13.22 5.12
C THR A 88 -17.52 -12.94 4.83
N GLN A 89 -18.18 -12.07 5.60
CA GLN A 89 -19.54 -11.60 5.35
C GLN A 89 -19.57 -10.26 4.58
N PRO A 90 -20.67 -9.95 3.86
CA PRO A 90 -20.79 -8.66 3.18
C PRO A 90 -20.66 -7.47 4.14
N GLY A 91 -19.73 -6.58 3.85
CA GLY A 91 -19.51 -5.31 4.51
C GLY A 91 -20.47 -4.22 4.04
N ARG A 92 -20.15 -2.97 4.41
CA ARG A 92 -20.99 -1.81 4.12
C ARG A 92 -20.16 -0.57 3.78
N ILE A 93 -20.73 0.27 2.92
CA ILE A 93 -20.34 1.68 2.86
C ILE A 93 -21.32 2.49 3.71
N LEU A 94 -20.80 3.17 4.73
CA LEU A 94 -21.55 4.09 5.58
C LEU A 94 -21.32 5.52 5.08
N PHE A 95 -22.41 6.23 4.81
CA PHE A 95 -22.36 7.61 4.37
C PHE A 95 -22.72 8.56 5.51
N TYR A 96 -21.86 9.52 5.77
CA TYR A 96 -22.04 10.56 6.77
C TYR A 96 -22.04 11.95 6.13
N SER A 97 -22.65 12.92 6.82
CA SER A 97 -22.51 14.35 6.51
C SER A 97 -21.19 14.84 7.12
N THR A 98 -20.33 15.45 6.32
CA THR A 98 -19.04 15.97 6.82
C THR A 98 -19.23 17.15 7.77
N SER A 99 -20.39 17.82 7.71
CA SER A 99 -20.68 19.04 8.49
C SER A 99 -21.10 18.77 9.94
N ASP A 100 -21.87 17.72 10.18
CA ASP A 100 -22.44 17.39 11.50
C ASP A 100 -22.23 15.93 11.91
N LEU A 101 -21.46 15.17 11.10
CA LEU A 101 -21.09 13.77 11.32
C LEU A 101 -22.28 12.82 11.45
N SER A 102 -23.46 13.25 11.00
CA SER A 102 -24.66 12.43 11.07
C SER A 102 -24.67 11.35 9.98
N LEU A 103 -25.07 10.13 10.35
CA LEU A 103 -25.26 9.04 9.40
C LEU A 103 -26.43 9.36 8.46
N LEU A 104 -26.15 9.40 7.16
CA LEU A 104 -27.12 9.66 6.10
C LEU A 104 -27.66 8.38 5.49
N ARG A 105 -26.79 7.37 5.31
CA ARG A 105 -27.15 6.10 4.70
C ARG A 105 -26.16 5.00 5.08
N SER A 106 -26.66 3.77 5.17
CA SER A 106 -25.83 2.56 5.27
C SER A 106 -26.19 1.66 4.09
N ILE A 107 -25.19 1.26 3.30
CA ILE A 107 -25.38 0.52 2.05
C ILE A 107 -24.57 -0.78 2.08
N PRO A 108 -25.18 -1.96 1.92
CA PRO A 108 -24.44 -3.22 1.81
C PRO A 108 -23.66 -3.31 0.50
N VAL A 109 -22.43 -3.81 0.57
CA VAL A 109 -21.52 -4.00 -0.57
C VAL A 109 -20.94 -5.43 -0.58
N GLY A 110 -19.77 -5.64 -1.19
CA GLY A 110 -19.04 -6.92 -1.18
C GLY A 110 -18.52 -7.30 0.21
N ARG A 111 -17.75 -8.39 0.30
CA ARG A 111 -17.05 -8.79 1.54
C ARG A 111 -15.78 -7.96 1.65
N LEU A 112 -15.36 -7.68 2.88
CA LEU A 112 -14.15 -6.91 3.18
C LEU A 112 -13.98 -5.70 2.24
N PRO A 113 -14.90 -4.71 2.30
CA PRO A 113 -14.75 -3.50 1.51
C PRO A 113 -13.55 -2.76 2.04
N ASP A 114 -12.48 -2.84 1.29
CA ASP A 114 -11.19 -2.38 1.71
C ASP A 114 -11.03 -0.90 1.35
N MET A 115 -10.67 -0.59 0.11
CA MET A 115 -10.67 0.80 -0.36
C MET A 115 -12.04 1.35 -0.80
N VAL A 116 -12.29 2.64 -0.56
CA VAL A 116 -13.43 3.39 -1.12
C VAL A 116 -13.00 4.71 -1.77
N THR A 117 -13.58 5.06 -2.92
CA THR A 117 -13.28 6.33 -3.60
C THR A 117 -14.45 6.90 -4.40
N PHE A 118 -14.48 8.22 -4.59
CA PHE A 118 -15.44 8.90 -5.48
C PHE A 118 -14.93 8.96 -6.92
N THR A 119 -15.83 8.81 -7.89
CA THR A 119 -15.50 9.16 -9.28
C THR A 119 -15.21 10.66 -9.39
N PRO A 120 -14.31 11.11 -10.30
CA PRO A 120 -13.97 12.53 -10.49
C PRO A 120 -15.17 13.47 -10.76
N ASP A 121 -16.30 12.97 -11.25
CA ASP A 121 -17.54 13.75 -11.40
C ASP A 121 -18.44 13.79 -10.14
N GLY A 122 -18.07 13.08 -9.08
CA GLY A 122 -18.79 12.98 -7.80
C GLY A 122 -20.10 12.20 -7.88
N ARG A 123 -20.37 11.51 -8.99
CA ARG A 123 -21.66 10.86 -9.24
C ARG A 123 -21.72 9.42 -8.77
N LYS A 124 -20.57 8.77 -8.58
CA LYS A 124 -20.50 7.41 -8.06
C LYS A 124 -19.42 7.27 -7.01
N VAL A 125 -19.59 6.26 -6.16
CA VAL A 125 -18.58 5.76 -5.22
C VAL A 125 -18.25 4.34 -5.60
N LEU A 126 -16.96 4.01 -5.67
CA LEU A 126 -16.48 2.67 -5.88
C LEU A 126 -15.93 2.14 -4.57
N ALA A 127 -16.15 0.86 -4.30
CA ALA A 127 -15.50 0.16 -3.22
C ALA A 127 -14.87 -1.11 -3.79
N ALA A 128 -13.57 -1.26 -3.56
CA ALA A 128 -12.89 -2.53 -3.70
C ALA A 128 -13.38 -3.42 -2.55
N CYS A 129 -13.55 -4.71 -2.83
CA CYS A 129 -14.10 -5.65 -1.88
C CYS A 129 -13.32 -6.94 -2.06
N GLU A 130 -12.19 -7.03 -1.35
CA GLU A 130 -11.19 -8.08 -1.46
C GLU A 130 -11.81 -9.44 -1.34
N GLY A 131 -12.60 -9.63 -0.29
CA GLY A 131 -13.24 -10.91 -0.04
C GLY A 131 -12.24 -12.03 0.20
N GLU A 132 -11.20 -11.72 0.98
CA GLU A 132 -10.18 -12.62 1.49
C GLU A 132 -10.73 -13.86 2.22
N PRO A 133 -9.94 -14.94 2.26
CA PRO A 133 -10.20 -16.10 3.10
C PRO A 133 -10.14 -15.74 4.59
N ASN A 134 -10.73 -16.59 5.43
CA ASN A 134 -10.42 -16.56 6.87
C ASN A 134 -9.11 -17.32 7.14
N ASP A 135 -8.39 -17.05 8.24
CA ASP A 135 -7.02 -17.54 8.52
C ASP A 135 -6.81 -19.04 8.21
N SER A 136 -7.73 -19.88 8.67
CA SER A 136 -7.70 -21.34 8.41
C SER A 136 -7.94 -21.77 6.95
N TYR A 137 -8.14 -20.85 6.02
CA TYR A 137 -8.59 -21.03 4.63
C TYR A 137 -9.89 -21.82 4.44
N SER A 138 -10.68 -22.00 5.49
CA SER A 138 -11.90 -22.82 5.47
C SER A 138 -13.09 -22.14 4.76
N ARG A 139 -13.03 -20.82 4.62
CA ARG A 139 -14.02 -19.96 3.99
C ARG A 139 -13.32 -18.89 3.19
N ASP A 140 -13.38 -19.05 1.88
CA ASP A 140 -12.85 -18.13 0.89
C ASP A 140 -14.05 -17.54 0.10
N PRO A 141 -14.49 -16.30 0.41
CA PRO A 141 -15.56 -15.62 -0.29
C PRO A 141 -15.22 -15.32 -1.75
N ARG A 142 -16.13 -14.63 -2.44
CA ARG A 142 -15.82 -14.08 -3.77
C ARG A 142 -15.66 -12.60 -3.65
N SER A 143 -14.59 -12.11 -4.25
CA SER A 143 -14.28 -10.71 -4.39
C SER A 143 -15.15 -9.97 -5.40
N SER A 144 -15.11 -8.64 -5.33
CA SER A 144 -15.81 -7.78 -6.28
C SER A 144 -15.40 -6.31 -6.19
N VAL A 145 -15.89 -5.50 -7.11
CA VAL A 145 -15.92 -4.04 -6.97
C VAL A 145 -17.37 -3.59 -6.92
N SER A 146 -17.77 -2.93 -5.84
CA SER A 146 -19.11 -2.36 -5.68
C SER A 146 -19.15 -0.94 -6.22
N ILE A 147 -20.19 -0.60 -6.97
CA ILE A 147 -20.38 0.71 -7.61
C ILE A 147 -21.71 1.28 -7.13
N ILE A 148 -21.63 2.37 -6.37
CA ILE A 148 -22.75 3.06 -5.74
C ILE A 148 -23.03 4.34 -6.53
N ASP A 149 -24.18 4.40 -7.21
CA ASP A 149 -24.64 5.62 -7.87
C ASP A 149 -25.28 6.56 -6.85
N VAL A 150 -24.66 7.72 -6.63
CA VAL A 150 -25.14 8.78 -5.72
C VAL A 150 -25.64 10.01 -6.48
N SER A 151 -25.79 9.93 -7.81
CA SER A 151 -26.12 11.07 -8.67
C SER A 151 -27.52 11.64 -8.46
N ARG A 152 -28.38 10.90 -7.74
CA ARG A 152 -29.71 11.34 -7.28
C ARG A 152 -29.74 11.74 -5.80
N GLY A 153 -28.57 11.86 -5.17
CA GLY A 153 -28.41 12.03 -3.74
C GLY A 153 -28.30 10.69 -3.00
N VAL A 154 -27.55 10.70 -1.90
CA VAL A 154 -27.18 9.49 -1.14
C VAL A 154 -28.36 8.66 -0.61
N HIS A 155 -29.51 9.30 -0.32
CA HIS A 155 -30.71 8.58 0.14
C HIS A 155 -31.37 7.74 -0.96
N ASP A 156 -31.19 8.14 -2.23
CA ASP A 156 -31.69 7.48 -3.44
C ASP A 156 -30.62 6.57 -4.08
N ALA A 157 -29.50 6.34 -3.38
CA ALA A 157 -28.36 5.62 -3.94
C ALA A 157 -28.69 4.16 -4.30
N THR A 158 -28.09 3.70 -5.40
CA THR A 158 -28.24 2.32 -5.89
C THR A 158 -26.89 1.66 -6.05
N VAL A 159 -26.80 0.35 -5.76
CA VAL A 159 -25.56 -0.41 -5.88
C VAL A 159 -25.65 -1.40 -7.03
N THR A 160 -24.56 -1.50 -7.77
CA THR A 160 -24.27 -2.57 -8.72
C THR A 160 -22.89 -3.13 -8.43
N THR A 161 -22.64 -4.40 -8.73
CA THR A 161 -21.38 -5.07 -8.38
C THR A 161 -20.74 -5.63 -9.64
N ALA A 162 -19.49 -5.24 -9.89
CA ALA A 162 -18.61 -5.84 -10.88
C ALA A 162 -17.89 -7.02 -10.23
N GLY A 163 -18.15 -8.26 -10.68
CA GLY A 163 -17.51 -9.45 -10.13
C GLY A 163 -16.62 -10.18 -11.14
N PHE A 164 -15.78 -11.08 -10.64
CA PHE A 164 -14.77 -11.77 -11.42
C PHE A 164 -15.20 -13.13 -12.00
N ARG A 165 -16.43 -13.59 -11.73
CA ARG A 165 -16.90 -14.95 -12.08
C ARG A 165 -16.69 -15.35 -13.54
N LYS A 166 -16.70 -14.38 -14.47
CA LYS A 166 -16.48 -14.65 -15.90
C LYS A 166 -15.07 -15.20 -16.18
N PHE A 167 -14.11 -14.98 -15.28
CA PHE A 167 -12.73 -15.45 -15.37
C PHE A 167 -12.52 -16.81 -14.70
N ASP A 168 -13.51 -17.40 -14.02
CA ASP A 168 -13.39 -18.71 -13.36
C ASP A 168 -12.89 -19.81 -14.33
N SER A 169 -13.25 -19.72 -15.62
CA SER A 169 -12.80 -20.65 -16.66
C SER A 169 -11.43 -20.31 -17.27
N GLU A 170 -10.81 -19.20 -16.89
CA GLU A 170 -9.57 -18.67 -17.46
C GLU A 170 -8.33 -18.91 -16.57
N ARG A 171 -8.44 -19.61 -15.43
CA ARG A 171 -7.35 -19.86 -14.46
C ARG A 171 -6.02 -20.22 -15.13
N ALA A 172 -6.00 -21.25 -15.98
CA ALA A 172 -4.78 -21.69 -16.65
C ALA A 172 -4.22 -20.65 -17.64
N THR A 173 -5.09 -19.84 -18.26
CA THR A 173 -4.66 -18.77 -19.19
C THR A 173 -4.09 -17.58 -18.42
N LEU A 174 -4.71 -17.20 -17.29
CA LEU A 174 -4.24 -16.11 -16.44
C LEU A 174 -2.91 -16.46 -15.77
N ARG A 175 -2.78 -17.65 -15.17
CA ARG A 175 -1.50 -18.14 -14.61
C ARG A 175 -0.38 -18.14 -15.63
N LYS A 176 -0.65 -18.64 -16.85
CA LYS A 176 0.34 -18.63 -17.94
C LYS A 176 0.79 -17.22 -18.33
N LYS A 177 -0.05 -16.20 -18.14
CA LYS A 177 0.30 -14.81 -18.41
C LYS A 177 1.05 -14.13 -17.26
N GLY A 178 1.13 -14.75 -16.08
CA GLY A 178 1.82 -14.21 -14.91
C GLY A 178 0.91 -13.72 -13.78
N VAL A 179 -0.40 -13.92 -13.86
CA VAL A 179 -1.29 -13.64 -12.72
C VAL A 179 -1.12 -14.72 -11.67
N GLN A 180 -0.81 -14.32 -10.44
CA GLN A 180 -0.68 -15.20 -9.29
C GLN A 180 -2.08 -15.71 -8.89
N ILE A 181 -2.31 -17.03 -8.98
CA ILE A 181 -3.61 -17.65 -8.64
C ILE A 181 -3.35 -19.03 -8.02
N TYR A 182 -3.23 -19.06 -6.69
CA TYR A 182 -2.73 -20.22 -5.94
C TYR A 182 -3.56 -20.59 -4.72
N GLY A 183 -4.54 -19.77 -4.35
CA GLY A 183 -5.48 -20.03 -3.26
C GLY A 183 -5.98 -21.48 -3.24
N PRO A 184 -5.84 -22.19 -2.09
CA PRO A 184 -6.20 -23.59 -1.95
C PRO A 184 -7.65 -23.88 -2.37
N ASN A 185 -7.81 -24.63 -3.46
CA ASN A 185 -9.13 -24.98 -4.03
C ASN A 185 -10.00 -23.79 -4.47
N ALA A 186 -9.42 -22.60 -4.64
CA ALA A 186 -10.12 -21.39 -5.02
C ALA A 186 -10.51 -21.37 -6.51
N SER A 187 -11.66 -20.79 -6.84
CA SER A 187 -11.91 -20.29 -8.21
C SER A 187 -11.19 -18.97 -8.43
N VAL A 188 -10.97 -18.56 -9.69
CA VAL A 188 -10.38 -17.22 -9.97
C VAL A 188 -11.15 -16.10 -9.28
N SER A 189 -12.49 -16.18 -9.22
CA SER A 189 -13.27 -15.14 -8.54
C SER A 189 -13.29 -15.19 -7.01
N GLN A 190 -12.59 -16.15 -6.42
CA GLN A 190 -12.32 -16.20 -4.99
C GLN A 190 -10.90 -15.70 -4.74
N ASP A 191 -9.96 -16.29 -5.48
CA ASP A 191 -8.52 -16.01 -5.45
C ASP A 191 -8.12 -14.59 -5.89
N LEU A 192 -8.99 -13.77 -6.48
CA LEU A 192 -8.59 -12.42 -6.89
C LEU A 192 -9.01 -11.42 -5.82
N GLU A 193 -8.09 -10.66 -5.23
CA GLU A 193 -8.34 -9.75 -4.09
C GLU A 193 -8.17 -8.28 -4.55
N PRO A 194 -9.25 -7.55 -4.89
CA PRO A 194 -9.19 -6.13 -5.22
C PRO A 194 -9.04 -5.26 -3.98
N GLU A 195 -8.08 -4.34 -4.03
CA GLU A 195 -7.59 -3.56 -2.90
C GLU A 195 -7.73 -2.06 -3.16
N TYR A 196 -6.81 -1.40 -3.86
CA TYR A 196 -6.92 0.04 -4.18
C TYR A 196 -7.55 0.34 -5.54
N ILE A 197 -8.15 1.54 -5.68
CA ILE A 197 -8.82 1.99 -6.92
C ILE A 197 -8.37 3.38 -7.37
N ALA A 198 -7.74 3.44 -8.55
CA ALA A 198 -7.58 4.68 -9.31
C ALA A 198 -8.70 4.86 -10.33
N VAL A 199 -9.30 6.04 -10.42
CA VAL A 199 -10.39 6.33 -11.36
C VAL A 199 -9.92 7.24 -12.49
N SER A 200 -10.23 6.88 -13.74
CA SER A 200 -9.90 7.70 -14.90
C SER A 200 -10.54 9.10 -14.80
N PRO A 201 -9.89 10.17 -15.29
CA PRO A 201 -10.41 11.54 -15.19
C PRO A 201 -11.83 11.73 -15.76
N ASP A 202 -12.20 10.91 -16.76
CA ASP A 202 -13.52 10.94 -17.38
C ASP A 202 -14.60 10.14 -16.63
N SER A 203 -14.28 9.58 -15.45
CA SER A 203 -15.17 8.80 -14.56
C SER A 203 -15.74 7.52 -15.20
N LYS A 204 -15.09 6.97 -16.23
CA LYS A 204 -15.59 5.78 -16.94
C LYS A 204 -14.86 4.49 -16.60
N THR A 205 -13.60 4.57 -16.19
CA THR A 205 -12.76 3.41 -15.92
C THR A 205 -12.25 3.46 -14.49
N GLY A 206 -12.34 2.34 -13.77
CA GLY A 206 -11.57 2.11 -12.55
C GLY A 206 -10.40 1.18 -12.88
N TYR A 207 -9.24 1.44 -12.32
CA TYR A 207 -8.07 0.57 -12.34
C TYR A 207 -7.86 0.11 -10.90
N VAL A 208 -7.90 -1.19 -10.68
CA VAL A 208 -7.96 -1.77 -9.34
C VAL A 208 -6.75 -2.67 -9.15
N THR A 209 -5.99 -2.46 -8.09
CA THR A 209 -4.90 -3.35 -7.72
C THR A 209 -5.42 -4.70 -7.29
N LEU A 210 -4.57 -5.71 -7.48
CA LEU A 210 -4.78 -7.09 -7.10
C LEU A 210 -3.40 -7.56 -6.60
N GLN A 211 -2.98 -7.07 -5.44
CA GLN A 211 -1.60 -7.10 -4.96
C GLN A 211 -1.05 -8.51 -4.91
N GLU A 212 -1.67 -9.41 -4.15
CA GLU A 212 -1.29 -10.83 -4.02
C GLU A 212 -1.32 -11.52 -5.38
N ASN A 213 -2.12 -11.00 -6.32
CA ASN A 213 -2.23 -11.53 -7.67
C ASN A 213 -1.16 -11.03 -8.65
N ASN A 214 -0.34 -10.06 -8.23
CA ASN A 214 0.62 -9.28 -9.04
C ASN A 214 -0.03 -8.79 -10.35
N ALA A 215 -1.23 -8.20 -10.23
CA ALA A 215 -2.09 -7.86 -11.36
C ALA A 215 -2.92 -6.59 -11.15
N LEU A 216 -3.57 -6.13 -12.22
CA LEU A 216 -4.60 -5.09 -12.20
C LEU A 216 -5.91 -5.59 -12.80
N ALA A 217 -7.04 -5.14 -12.24
CA ALA A 217 -8.35 -5.25 -12.87
C ALA A 217 -8.79 -3.93 -13.50
N ILE A 218 -9.23 -3.98 -14.76
CA ILE A 218 -9.80 -2.80 -15.46
C ILE A 218 -11.33 -2.86 -15.38
N VAL A 219 -11.95 -1.94 -14.65
CA VAL A 219 -13.42 -1.87 -14.45
C VAL A 219 -14.07 -0.89 -15.41
N ASP A 220 -15.14 -1.32 -16.09
CA ASP A 220 -16.07 -0.42 -16.80
C ASP A 220 -17.14 0.06 -15.81
N ILE A 221 -17.02 1.31 -15.37
CA ILE A 221 -17.87 1.88 -14.32
C ILE A 221 -19.32 1.99 -14.79
N PRO A 222 -19.64 2.55 -15.98
CA PRO A 222 -21.03 2.61 -16.47
C PRO A 222 -21.72 1.25 -16.62
N ARG A 223 -20.98 0.19 -16.97
CA ARG A 223 -21.54 -1.16 -17.16
C ARG A 223 -21.50 -2.02 -15.91
N ALA A 224 -20.80 -1.59 -14.87
CA ALA A 224 -20.54 -2.36 -13.65
C ALA A 224 -19.99 -3.77 -13.94
N CYS A 225 -18.90 -3.82 -14.72
CA CYS A 225 -18.21 -5.07 -15.01
C CYS A 225 -16.69 -4.90 -15.07
N VAL A 226 -15.96 -5.90 -14.57
CA VAL A 226 -14.53 -6.03 -14.83
C VAL A 226 -14.35 -6.40 -16.30
N ARG A 227 -13.52 -5.67 -17.05
CA ARG A 227 -13.21 -5.92 -18.46
C ARG A 227 -12.09 -6.93 -18.61
N SER A 228 -10.97 -6.72 -17.93
CA SER A 228 -9.77 -7.54 -17.99
C SER A 228 -9.11 -7.67 -16.61
N VAL A 229 -8.34 -8.74 -16.46
CA VAL A 229 -7.32 -8.94 -15.42
C VAL A 229 -5.99 -8.97 -16.15
N VAL A 230 -5.05 -8.14 -15.73
CA VAL A 230 -3.82 -7.82 -16.45
C VAL A 230 -2.64 -8.11 -15.53
N PRO A 231 -1.73 -9.04 -15.86
CA PRO A 231 -0.53 -9.27 -15.07
C PRO A 231 0.43 -8.08 -15.21
N LEU A 232 1.18 -7.78 -14.15
CA LEU A 232 2.16 -6.70 -14.15
C LEU A 232 3.54 -7.14 -14.66
N GLY A 233 3.80 -8.45 -14.67
CA GLY A 233 5.11 -8.99 -15.02
C GLY A 233 6.02 -9.04 -13.79
N TYR A 234 7.33 -9.08 -14.03
CA TYR A 234 8.32 -9.23 -12.97
C TYR A 234 9.51 -8.31 -13.24
N LYS A 235 10.09 -7.76 -12.19
CA LYS A 235 11.33 -6.98 -12.20
C LYS A 235 12.51 -7.94 -12.18
N ASP A 236 13.43 -7.80 -13.13
CA ASP A 236 14.64 -8.66 -13.23
C ASP A 236 15.79 -8.02 -12.45
N PHE A 237 16.12 -8.58 -11.28
CA PHE A 237 17.18 -8.07 -10.40
C PHE A 237 18.60 -8.38 -10.89
N SER A 238 18.74 -9.16 -11.98
CA SER A 238 20.06 -9.38 -12.60
C SER A 238 20.52 -8.19 -13.44
N LEU A 239 19.62 -7.22 -13.68
CA LEU A 239 19.90 -5.99 -14.40
C LEU A 239 20.44 -4.90 -13.45
N PRO A 240 21.53 -4.19 -13.80
CA PRO A 240 22.10 -3.15 -12.93
C PRO A 240 21.14 -2.03 -12.53
N GLU A 241 20.19 -1.67 -13.39
CA GLU A 241 19.16 -0.67 -13.11
C GLU A 241 18.13 -1.10 -12.06
N ASN A 242 18.08 -2.39 -11.73
CA ASN A 242 17.15 -2.96 -10.76
C ASN A 242 17.85 -3.47 -9.50
N ALA A 243 19.18 -3.46 -9.42
CA ALA A 243 19.96 -3.94 -8.28
C ALA A 243 19.38 -3.51 -6.91
N LEU A 244 19.56 -4.37 -5.92
CA LEU A 244 19.01 -4.18 -4.57
C LEU A 244 20.01 -4.61 -3.50
N ASP A 245 19.78 -4.16 -2.28
CA ASP A 245 20.39 -4.78 -1.11
C ASP A 245 19.48 -5.89 -0.57
N ALA A 246 19.90 -7.14 -0.72
CA ALA A 246 19.08 -8.33 -0.44
C ALA A 246 19.53 -9.09 0.82
N ILE A 247 20.53 -8.58 1.54
CA ILE A 247 21.26 -9.34 2.56
C ILE A 247 21.38 -8.50 3.83
N ASP A 248 20.98 -9.07 4.96
CA ASP A 248 21.31 -8.54 6.28
C ASP A 248 22.74 -9.01 6.66
N ASP A 249 23.75 -8.16 6.42
CA ASP A 249 25.16 -8.42 6.76
C ASP A 249 25.89 -7.24 7.41
N GLY A 250 25.15 -6.19 7.76
CA GLY A 250 25.64 -4.94 8.31
C GLY A 250 26.32 -4.04 7.27
N MET A 251 26.12 -4.24 5.97
CA MET A 251 26.63 -3.40 4.89
C MET A 251 25.50 -2.71 4.11
N ILE A 252 25.86 -1.91 3.12
CA ILE A 252 24.90 -1.27 2.20
C ILE A 252 25.43 -1.60 0.81
N ASP A 253 24.98 -2.74 0.28
CA ASP A 253 25.54 -3.38 -0.91
C ASP A 253 24.42 -3.61 -1.95
N ILE A 254 24.09 -2.53 -2.67
CA ILE A 254 23.12 -2.56 -3.78
C ILE A 254 23.76 -3.25 -4.99
N GLU A 255 23.44 -4.54 -5.17
CA GLU A 255 24.04 -5.41 -6.18
C GLU A 255 22.99 -6.14 -7.04
N THR A 256 23.40 -6.60 -8.21
CA THR A 256 22.54 -7.43 -9.06
C THR A 256 22.40 -8.83 -8.46
N GLN A 257 21.18 -9.33 -8.36
CA GLN A 257 20.88 -10.65 -7.81
C GLN A 257 20.18 -11.54 -8.84
N PRO A 258 20.34 -12.87 -8.80
CA PRO A 258 19.65 -13.80 -9.71
C PRO A 258 18.19 -14.03 -9.27
N LEU A 259 17.44 -12.94 -9.09
CA LEU A 259 16.10 -12.92 -8.51
C LEU A 259 15.12 -12.18 -9.45
N TYR A 260 13.84 -12.45 -9.26
CA TYR A 260 12.76 -11.65 -9.83
C TYR A 260 11.93 -11.00 -8.72
N GLY A 261 11.55 -9.73 -8.89
CA GLY A 261 10.61 -9.04 -8.01
C GLY A 261 9.21 -9.04 -8.59
N MET A 262 8.21 -9.25 -7.73
CA MET A 262 6.82 -9.14 -8.10
C MET A 262 6.34 -7.71 -7.81
N TYR A 263 5.63 -7.06 -8.73
CA TYR A 263 5.27 -5.67 -8.52
C TYR A 263 4.30 -5.48 -7.35
N GLN A 264 3.32 -6.39 -7.18
CA GLN A 264 2.42 -6.45 -6.02
C GLN A 264 2.06 -5.07 -5.44
N PRO A 265 1.44 -4.20 -6.25
CA PRO A 265 1.20 -2.86 -5.78
C PRO A 265 -0.03 -2.81 -4.88
N ASP A 266 0.13 -2.28 -3.67
CA ASP A 266 -0.97 -1.82 -2.84
C ASP A 266 -1.60 -0.59 -3.51
N SER A 267 -1.02 0.60 -3.29
CA SER A 267 -1.67 1.82 -3.69
C SER A 267 -1.51 2.16 -5.18
N ILE A 268 -2.55 2.81 -5.74
CA ILE A 268 -2.56 3.28 -7.12
C ILE A 268 -3.22 4.65 -7.26
N ALA A 269 -2.58 5.53 -8.04
CA ALA A 269 -3.11 6.84 -8.40
C ALA A 269 -3.20 7.03 -9.92
N ALA A 270 -4.21 7.77 -10.39
CA ALA A 270 -4.34 8.15 -11.80
C ALA A 270 -4.11 9.65 -11.97
N TYR A 271 -3.30 10.02 -12.96
CA TYR A 271 -3.08 11.42 -13.34
C TYR A 271 -3.12 11.59 -14.86
N SER A 272 -2.98 12.81 -15.35
CA SER A 272 -2.99 13.07 -16.79
C SER A 272 -1.99 14.13 -17.21
N VAL A 273 -1.13 13.76 -18.16
CA VAL A 273 -0.17 14.67 -18.77
C VAL A 273 -0.28 14.58 -20.29
N GLY A 274 -0.31 15.74 -20.95
CA GLY A 274 -0.49 15.81 -22.41
C GLY A 274 -1.84 15.30 -22.91
N GLY A 275 -2.86 15.22 -22.05
CA GLY A 275 -4.20 14.70 -22.39
C GLY A 275 -4.31 13.17 -22.41
N GLU A 276 -3.26 12.47 -21.99
CA GLU A 276 -3.24 11.01 -21.82
C GLU A 276 -3.32 10.68 -20.32
N THR A 277 -4.00 9.58 -19.99
CA THR A 277 -4.04 9.07 -18.61
C THR A 277 -2.84 8.18 -18.35
N TYR A 278 -2.26 8.30 -17.16
CA TYR A 278 -1.22 7.43 -16.62
C TYR A 278 -1.62 6.99 -15.21
N LEU A 279 -1.05 5.87 -14.78
CA LEU A 279 -1.21 5.32 -13.44
C LEU A 279 0.16 5.31 -12.76
N VAL A 280 0.21 5.57 -11.47
CA VAL A 280 1.40 5.38 -10.64
C VAL A 280 1.05 4.38 -9.55
N THR A 281 1.90 3.37 -9.34
CA THR A 281 1.74 2.36 -8.31
C THR A 281 2.93 2.40 -7.36
N ALA A 282 2.69 2.21 -6.06
CA ALA A 282 3.71 1.84 -5.10
C ALA A 282 3.77 0.31 -5.07
N ASN A 283 4.97 -0.28 -5.15
CA ASN A 283 5.15 -1.71 -5.37
C ASN A 283 5.65 -2.36 -4.07
N GLU A 284 4.73 -2.46 -3.12
CA GLU A 284 4.96 -2.81 -1.71
C GLU A 284 5.44 -4.24 -1.56
N GLY A 285 4.55 -5.23 -1.73
CA GLY A 285 4.95 -6.63 -1.78
C GLY A 285 4.11 -7.64 -1.03
N ASP A 286 3.06 -7.27 -0.30
CA ASP A 286 2.46 -8.17 0.67
C ASP A 286 2.13 -9.59 0.16
N PRO A 287 2.53 -10.61 0.94
CA PRO A 287 2.32 -12.00 0.58
C PRO A 287 0.96 -12.51 1.06
N ARG A 288 0.54 -13.65 0.51
CA ARG A 288 -0.48 -14.46 1.18
C ARG A 288 0.12 -15.30 2.27
N ASP A 289 -0.02 -14.83 3.51
CA ASP A 289 0.41 -15.56 4.70
C ASP A 289 -0.74 -15.73 5.71
N TYR A 290 -1.27 -16.95 5.80
CA TYR A 290 -2.32 -17.29 6.75
C TYR A 290 -2.04 -18.64 7.41
N ASP A 291 -2.58 -18.88 8.62
CA ASP A 291 -2.50 -20.16 9.36
C ASP A 291 -2.79 -21.41 8.51
N GLY A 292 -3.74 -21.29 7.57
CA GLY A 292 -4.18 -22.39 6.71
C GLY A 292 -3.41 -22.55 5.40
N PHE A 293 -2.63 -21.54 5.01
CA PHE A 293 -1.82 -21.50 3.80
C PHE A 293 -0.92 -20.26 3.82
N SER A 294 0.37 -20.49 3.60
CA SER A 294 1.37 -19.45 3.36
C SER A 294 2.07 -19.72 2.04
N GLU A 295 2.32 -18.67 1.27
CA GLU A 295 3.23 -18.75 0.12
C GLU A 295 4.67 -18.38 0.47
N VAL A 296 4.90 -17.77 1.65
CA VAL A 296 6.20 -17.29 2.10
C VAL A 296 7.08 -18.46 2.51
N GLY A 297 8.36 -18.36 2.18
CA GLY A 297 9.38 -19.21 2.76
C GLY A 297 10.75 -18.55 2.73
N LEU A 298 11.65 -19.06 3.58
CA LEU A 298 12.99 -18.52 3.75
C LEU A 298 14.01 -19.36 2.99
N LEU A 299 14.92 -18.70 2.28
CA LEU A 299 16.04 -19.41 1.66
C LEU A 299 16.97 -19.97 2.75
N VAL A 300 17.23 -21.28 2.72
CA VAL A 300 18.09 -21.97 3.71
C VAL A 300 19.15 -22.86 3.05
N GLU A 301 20.23 -23.12 3.79
CA GLU A 301 21.20 -24.17 3.46
C GLU A 301 21.13 -25.31 4.49
N GLU A 302 20.71 -26.50 4.07
CA GLU A 302 20.65 -27.69 4.91
C GLU A 302 21.59 -28.79 4.37
N ASN A 303 22.55 -29.23 5.19
CA ASN A 303 23.47 -30.34 4.84
C ASN A 303 24.23 -30.15 3.51
N GLY A 304 24.45 -28.91 3.07
CA GLY A 304 25.14 -28.58 1.82
C GLY A 304 24.24 -28.61 0.58
N ALA A 305 22.92 -28.59 0.74
CA ALA A 305 21.94 -28.33 -0.31
C ALA A 305 21.22 -27.02 0.02
N PHE A 306 20.69 -26.35 -1.01
CA PHE A 306 19.87 -25.15 -0.88
C PHE A 306 18.41 -25.44 -1.18
N GLY A 307 17.53 -24.71 -0.52
CA GLY A 307 16.09 -24.78 -0.73
C GLY A 307 15.37 -23.74 0.09
N VAL A 308 14.04 -23.83 0.11
CA VAL A 308 13.15 -22.95 0.85
C VAL A 308 12.56 -23.72 2.02
N ASP A 309 12.61 -23.10 3.20
CA ASP A 309 11.96 -23.52 4.44
C ASP A 309 10.61 -22.79 4.56
N THR A 310 9.53 -23.53 4.76
CA THR A 310 8.17 -22.97 4.81
C THR A 310 7.55 -22.98 6.21
N ASP A 311 8.25 -23.53 7.21
CA ASP A 311 7.75 -23.62 8.59
C ASP A 311 8.76 -23.20 9.68
N ASP A 312 9.87 -22.59 9.27
CA ASP A 312 10.95 -22.07 10.12
C ASP A 312 11.55 -23.14 11.06
N ASP A 313 11.59 -24.41 10.61
CA ASP A 313 12.20 -25.51 11.37
C ASP A 313 13.67 -25.78 10.99
N GLY A 314 14.19 -24.99 10.06
CA GLY A 314 15.54 -25.01 9.50
C GLY A 314 15.76 -26.10 8.46
N ARG A 315 14.70 -26.61 7.82
CA ARG A 315 14.78 -27.70 6.83
C ARG A 315 14.27 -27.27 5.47
N ILE A 316 14.78 -27.97 4.46
CA ILE A 316 14.33 -27.76 3.08
C ILE A 316 13.00 -28.49 2.85
N ASP A 317 11.95 -27.73 2.58
CA ASP A 317 10.67 -28.22 2.09
C ASP A 317 10.61 -28.21 0.56
N VAL A 318 11.10 -27.12 -0.04
CA VAL A 318 11.14 -26.93 -1.50
C VAL A 318 12.58 -26.82 -1.97
N PRO A 319 13.13 -27.83 -2.68
CA PRO A 319 14.51 -27.79 -3.15
C PRO A 319 14.71 -26.79 -4.29
N ILE A 320 15.93 -26.25 -4.42
CA ILE A 320 16.34 -25.40 -5.55
C ILE A 320 17.21 -26.19 -6.53
N ASP A 321 17.03 -25.98 -7.84
CA ASP A 321 17.97 -26.49 -8.84
C ASP A 321 19.26 -25.65 -8.80
N GLU A 322 20.23 -26.13 -8.01
CA GLU A 322 21.54 -25.51 -7.87
C GLU A 322 22.34 -25.39 -9.19
N THR A 323 21.87 -25.94 -10.31
CA THR A 323 22.51 -25.75 -11.62
C THR A 323 22.16 -24.42 -12.29
N GLU A 324 21.06 -23.78 -11.88
CA GLU A 324 20.64 -22.47 -12.36
C GLU A 324 21.30 -21.31 -11.58
N PHE A 325 21.87 -21.59 -10.40
CA PHE A 325 22.46 -20.60 -9.51
C PHE A 325 23.95 -20.84 -9.19
N SER A 326 24.66 -19.76 -8.86
CA SER A 326 25.97 -19.89 -8.21
C SER A 326 25.78 -20.21 -6.74
N ARG A 327 26.45 -21.25 -6.22
CA ARG A 327 26.40 -21.60 -4.79
C ARG A 327 26.79 -20.45 -3.86
N ASN A 328 27.71 -19.58 -4.29
CA ASN A 328 28.08 -18.42 -3.48
C ASN A 328 26.93 -17.39 -3.39
N ALA A 329 26.13 -17.24 -4.45
CA ALA A 329 24.98 -16.33 -4.45
C ALA A 329 23.85 -16.89 -3.56
N LEU A 330 23.54 -18.18 -3.66
CA LEU A 330 22.55 -18.80 -2.77
C LEU A 330 22.99 -18.76 -1.30
N SER A 331 24.28 -18.98 -1.04
CA SER A 331 24.82 -18.90 0.32
C SER A 331 24.75 -17.51 0.94
N SER A 332 24.81 -16.44 0.13
CA SER A 332 24.73 -15.08 0.66
C SER A 332 23.28 -14.63 0.87
N LEU A 333 22.33 -15.23 0.16
CA LEU A 333 20.90 -14.90 0.24
C LEU A 333 20.13 -15.73 1.28
N THR A 334 20.81 -16.53 2.12
CA THR A 334 20.09 -17.31 3.15
C THR A 334 19.38 -16.37 4.12
N GLY A 335 18.10 -16.63 4.39
CA GLY A 335 17.21 -15.72 5.14
C GLY A 335 16.36 -14.82 4.25
N LEU A 336 16.63 -14.76 2.93
CA LEU A 336 15.78 -14.03 1.97
C LEU A 336 14.39 -14.67 1.90
N GLU A 337 13.36 -13.85 1.98
CA GLU A 337 11.97 -14.25 1.76
C GLU A 337 11.68 -14.42 0.27
N VAL A 338 11.07 -15.56 -0.06
CA VAL A 338 10.68 -15.93 -1.43
C VAL A 338 9.31 -16.59 -1.43
N THR A 339 8.58 -16.47 -2.54
CA THR A 339 7.35 -17.26 -2.75
C THR A 339 7.69 -18.69 -3.16
N THR A 340 6.95 -19.65 -2.64
CA THR A 340 7.01 -21.07 -3.04
C THR A 340 6.00 -21.44 -4.12
N GLU A 341 5.09 -20.53 -4.46
CA GLU A 341 4.03 -20.77 -5.47
C GLU A 341 4.49 -20.50 -6.91
N ARG A 342 5.77 -20.10 -7.07
CA ARG A 342 6.40 -19.81 -8.35
C ARG A 342 7.89 -20.15 -8.31
N GLY A 343 8.45 -20.49 -9.47
CA GLY A 343 9.88 -20.78 -9.63
C GLY A 343 10.19 -22.16 -10.19
N ASP A 344 9.26 -23.12 -10.04
CA ASP A 344 9.30 -24.44 -10.68
C ASP A 344 8.81 -24.35 -12.13
N VAL A 345 9.74 -24.14 -13.06
CA VAL A 345 9.45 -23.83 -14.46
C VAL A 345 9.08 -25.09 -15.23
N ASP A 346 9.65 -26.24 -14.88
CA ASP A 346 9.45 -27.51 -15.59
C ASP A 346 8.52 -28.52 -14.89
N ALA A 347 8.02 -28.15 -13.70
CA ALA A 347 7.09 -28.89 -12.86
C ALA A 347 7.65 -30.20 -12.30
N ASP A 348 8.94 -30.24 -11.97
CA ASP A 348 9.61 -31.39 -11.36
C ASP A 348 9.73 -31.32 -9.83
N GLY A 349 9.35 -30.17 -9.23
CA GLY A 349 9.37 -29.91 -7.81
C GLY A 349 10.66 -29.27 -7.28
N THR A 350 11.59 -28.85 -8.14
CA THR A 350 12.66 -27.91 -7.79
C THR A 350 12.35 -26.49 -8.29
N LEU A 351 12.96 -25.48 -7.66
CA LEU A 351 12.89 -24.10 -8.15
C LEU A 351 14.10 -23.80 -9.05
N GLU A 352 13.84 -23.39 -10.29
CA GLU A 352 14.84 -22.89 -11.24
C GLU A 352 14.95 -21.35 -11.21
N GLU A 353 13.94 -20.68 -10.68
CA GLU A 353 13.86 -19.23 -10.55
C GLU A 353 13.37 -18.88 -9.13
N LEU A 354 13.88 -17.78 -8.58
CA LEU A 354 13.46 -17.26 -7.27
C LEU A 354 12.72 -15.94 -7.44
N TYR A 355 11.62 -15.80 -6.71
CA TYR A 355 10.75 -14.64 -6.76
C TYR A 355 10.59 -14.06 -5.36
N ILE A 356 10.93 -12.78 -5.20
CA ILE A 356 10.75 -12.03 -3.96
C ILE A 356 9.47 -11.19 -4.04
N PHE A 357 8.99 -10.84 -2.86
CA PHE A 357 7.86 -9.96 -2.64
C PHE A 357 8.23 -8.50 -2.93
N GLY A 358 7.34 -7.79 -3.60
CA GLY A 358 7.52 -6.36 -3.87
C GLY A 358 8.51 -6.01 -4.97
N GLY A 359 8.35 -4.78 -5.47
CA GLY A 359 9.23 -4.19 -6.48
C GLY A 359 10.36 -3.36 -5.86
N ARG A 360 10.24 -3.00 -4.57
CA ARG A 360 11.06 -1.99 -3.88
C ARG A 360 11.09 -0.67 -4.63
N SER A 361 9.98 -0.33 -5.26
CA SER A 361 9.91 0.71 -6.26
C SER A 361 8.54 1.33 -6.39
N PHE A 362 8.44 2.35 -7.24
CA PHE A 362 7.18 2.78 -7.82
C PHE A 362 7.27 2.64 -9.34
N ALA A 363 6.13 2.40 -9.98
CA ALA A 363 6.04 2.26 -11.43
C ALA A 363 5.01 3.21 -12.04
N ILE A 364 5.27 3.66 -13.27
CA ILE A 364 4.32 4.43 -14.07
C ILE A 364 3.82 3.56 -15.23
N TRP A 365 2.51 3.47 -15.35
CA TRP A 365 1.83 2.66 -16.34
C TRP A 365 0.97 3.50 -17.26
N LYS A 366 0.85 3.08 -18.51
CA LYS A 366 -0.10 3.64 -19.47
C LYS A 366 -1.25 2.66 -19.69
N PRO A 367 -2.48 2.98 -19.23
CA PRO A 367 -3.63 2.13 -19.50
C PRO A 367 -4.06 2.22 -20.96
N THR A 368 -4.50 1.08 -21.49
CA THR A 368 -5.16 0.94 -22.79
C THR A 368 -6.62 0.51 -22.58
N CYS A 369 -7.28 -0.05 -23.59
CA CYS A 369 -8.65 -0.53 -23.44
C CYS A 369 -8.76 -1.74 -22.48
N ASP A 370 -7.80 -2.67 -22.57
CA ASP A 370 -7.87 -3.98 -21.90
C ASP A 370 -6.53 -4.43 -21.27
N THR A 371 -5.46 -3.63 -21.37
CA THR A 371 -4.14 -3.87 -20.75
C THR A 371 -3.57 -2.58 -20.17
N VAL A 372 -2.50 -2.68 -19.39
CA VAL A 372 -1.58 -1.58 -19.07
C VAL A 372 -0.22 -1.86 -19.71
N ASP A 373 0.50 -0.81 -20.08
CA ASP A 373 1.87 -0.89 -20.58
C ASP A 373 2.80 -0.18 -19.57
N LEU A 374 3.88 -0.83 -19.14
CA LEU A 374 4.90 -0.20 -18.29
C LEU A 374 5.58 0.94 -19.06
N VAL A 375 5.60 2.14 -18.49
CA VAL A 375 6.23 3.34 -19.07
C VAL A 375 7.56 3.60 -18.39
N PHE A 376 7.59 3.48 -17.06
CA PHE A 376 8.76 3.71 -16.24
C PHE A 376 8.68 2.86 -14.97
N GLU A 377 9.85 2.48 -14.49
CA GLU A 377 10.08 1.72 -13.26
C GLU A 377 11.22 2.40 -12.53
N SER A 378 11.05 2.70 -11.23
CA SER A 378 12.07 3.46 -10.48
C SER A 378 13.34 2.67 -10.20
N GLY A 379 13.33 1.34 -10.38
CA GLY A 379 14.56 0.54 -10.34
C GLY A 379 15.20 0.62 -8.94
N THR A 380 16.46 1.02 -8.88
CA THR A 380 17.21 1.19 -7.61
C THR A 380 17.03 2.57 -6.96
N MET A 381 16.24 3.47 -7.57
CA MET A 381 16.28 4.89 -7.21
C MET A 381 15.99 5.18 -5.74
N ILE A 382 15.13 4.40 -5.09
CA ILE A 382 14.76 4.57 -3.67
C ILE A 382 15.96 4.24 -2.78
N GLU A 383 16.42 2.98 -2.77
CA GLU A 383 17.57 2.53 -1.97
C GLU A 383 18.84 3.34 -2.30
N SER A 384 19.12 3.61 -3.58
CA SER A 384 20.30 4.39 -3.97
C SER A 384 20.25 5.84 -3.47
N THR A 385 19.05 6.43 -3.38
CA THR A 385 18.88 7.77 -2.80
C THR A 385 19.11 7.75 -1.30
N ILE A 386 18.55 6.76 -0.59
CA ILE A 386 18.76 6.59 0.87
C ILE A 386 20.25 6.40 1.16
N ALA A 387 20.92 5.50 0.43
CA ALA A 387 22.37 5.28 0.55
C ALA A 387 23.17 6.58 0.34
N THR A 388 22.81 7.38 -0.67
CA THR A 388 23.47 8.68 -0.93
C THR A 388 23.28 9.67 0.25
N LEU A 389 22.08 9.71 0.83
CA LEU A 389 21.76 10.57 1.98
C LEU A 389 22.44 10.08 3.27
N ILE A 390 22.76 8.80 3.37
CA ILE A 390 23.60 8.26 4.45
C ILE A 390 25.06 8.64 4.23
N GLU A 391 25.57 8.50 3.01
CA GLU A 391 26.94 8.86 2.66
C GLU A 391 27.27 10.34 2.89
N ASP A 392 26.31 11.23 2.62
CA ASP A 392 26.47 12.67 2.85
C ASP A 392 26.22 13.11 4.31
N GLY A 393 25.74 12.19 5.14
CA GLY A 393 25.49 12.38 6.57
C GLY A 393 24.14 13.01 6.91
N THR A 394 23.19 13.06 5.96
CA THR A 394 21.80 13.45 6.20
C THR A 394 21.08 12.42 7.08
N PHE A 395 21.28 11.13 6.82
CA PHE A 395 20.76 10.04 7.65
C PHE A 395 21.88 9.25 8.34
N PRO A 396 21.62 8.65 9.51
CA PRO A 396 22.54 7.69 10.11
C PRO A 396 22.56 6.40 9.29
N LYS A 397 23.63 5.61 9.44
CA LYS A 397 23.76 4.34 8.72
C LYS A 397 22.58 3.40 8.99
N ALA A 398 22.12 3.32 10.24
CA ALA A 398 21.00 2.47 10.66
C ALA A 398 19.64 2.83 10.04
N ALA A 399 19.54 3.87 9.21
CA ALA A 399 18.31 4.17 8.48
C ALA A 399 18.14 3.32 7.21
N PHE A 400 19.20 2.70 6.69
CA PHE A 400 19.10 1.94 5.44
C PHE A 400 18.38 0.60 5.66
N ASN A 401 17.29 0.37 4.93
CA ASN A 401 16.44 -0.84 5.02
C ASN A 401 16.21 -1.26 6.48
N THR A 402 15.88 -0.28 7.33
CA THR A 402 15.42 -0.53 8.70
C THR A 402 13.92 -0.68 8.71
N ASP A 403 13.44 -1.45 9.67
CA ASP A 403 12.03 -1.71 9.99
C ASP A 403 11.28 -0.45 10.47
N ASP A 404 9.96 -0.43 10.35
CA ASP A 404 9.07 0.69 10.74
C ASP A 404 9.06 0.96 12.24
N ASP A 405 9.12 -0.09 13.06
CA ASP A 405 9.01 0.05 14.50
C ASP A 405 10.38 0.00 15.15
N SER A 406 11.38 -0.64 14.54
CA SER A 406 12.73 -0.81 15.09
C SER A 406 13.82 -0.08 14.28
N ILE A 407 15.01 0.12 14.87
CA ILE A 407 16.13 0.83 14.23
C ILE A 407 17.35 -0.09 14.17
N GLU A 408 17.44 -0.86 13.09
CA GLU A 408 18.54 -1.75 12.79
C GLU A 408 18.93 -1.57 11.32
N LEU A 409 20.23 -1.44 11.06
CA LEU A 409 20.71 -1.41 9.69
C LEU A 409 20.25 -2.71 9.01
N ASP A 410 19.84 -2.62 7.75
CA ASP A 410 19.64 -3.75 6.83
C ASP A 410 18.70 -4.88 7.28
N ALA A 411 17.93 -4.69 8.34
CA ALA A 411 16.95 -5.65 8.84
C ALA A 411 15.90 -6.06 7.78
N GLU A 412 15.47 -5.11 6.95
CA GLU A 412 14.49 -5.33 5.88
C GLU A 412 15.12 -5.71 4.54
N SER A 413 16.45 -5.72 4.42
CA SER A 413 17.13 -6.15 3.18
C SER A 413 16.76 -7.56 2.72
N PRO A 414 16.59 -8.60 3.57
CA PRO A 414 16.09 -9.90 3.14
C PRO A 414 14.57 -9.98 2.90
N MET A 415 13.81 -8.92 3.20
CA MET A 415 12.33 -8.89 3.18
C MET A 415 11.83 -7.77 2.25
N SER A 416 11.21 -6.72 2.78
CA SER A 416 10.51 -5.67 2.02
C SER A 416 11.45 -4.53 1.52
N GLY A 417 12.63 -4.40 2.12
CA GLY A 417 13.57 -3.31 1.87
C GLY A 417 13.02 -1.95 2.33
N PRO A 418 12.79 -0.98 1.44
CA PRO A 418 12.20 0.31 1.81
C PRO A 418 10.65 0.33 1.77
N LYS A 419 9.97 -0.79 1.44
CA LYS A 419 8.51 -0.97 1.32
C LYS A 419 7.71 0.27 0.88
N PRO A 420 7.69 0.60 -0.43
CA PRO A 420 6.85 1.68 -0.93
C PRO A 420 5.38 1.24 -0.94
N GLU A 421 4.58 1.89 -0.11
CA GLU A 421 3.20 1.49 0.22
C GLU A 421 2.21 2.56 -0.24
N GLY A 422 2.21 3.74 0.39
CA GLY A 422 1.29 4.82 0.04
C GLY A 422 1.67 5.67 -1.18
N ILE A 423 0.69 6.05 -2.00
CA ILE A 423 0.88 6.93 -3.16
C ILE A 423 -0.16 8.04 -3.31
N ALA A 424 0.32 9.27 -3.50
CA ALA A 424 -0.49 10.40 -3.94
C ALA A 424 0.13 11.08 -5.16
N VAL A 425 -0.72 11.70 -5.99
CA VAL A 425 -0.29 12.50 -7.15
C VAL A 425 -1.00 13.85 -7.14
N GLY A 426 -0.28 14.89 -7.53
CA GLY A 426 -0.84 16.23 -7.59
C GLY A 426 0.06 17.25 -8.24
N ALA A 427 -0.57 18.31 -8.75
CA ALA A 427 0.13 19.40 -9.43
C ALA A 427 0.46 20.54 -8.46
N VAL A 428 1.73 20.97 -8.44
CA VAL A 428 2.20 22.16 -7.73
C VAL A 428 2.80 23.11 -8.77
N ASP A 429 2.26 24.32 -8.91
CA ASP A 429 2.68 25.30 -9.91
C ASP A 429 2.76 24.73 -11.37
N ASP A 430 1.74 23.95 -11.76
CA ASP A 430 1.62 23.26 -13.06
C ASP A 430 2.65 22.12 -13.30
N VAL A 431 3.42 21.71 -12.28
CA VAL A 431 4.31 20.55 -12.33
C VAL A 431 3.64 19.37 -11.61
N GLU A 432 3.55 18.22 -12.27
CA GLU A 432 2.94 17.00 -11.70
C GLU A 432 3.96 16.26 -10.84
N TYR A 433 3.60 15.95 -9.59
CA TYR A 433 4.44 15.21 -8.65
C TYR A 433 3.78 13.91 -8.22
N ALA A 434 4.60 12.87 -8.02
CA ALA A 434 4.26 11.71 -7.20
C ALA A 434 4.87 11.88 -5.80
N PHE A 435 4.08 11.54 -4.79
CA PHE A 435 4.47 11.42 -3.39
C PHE A 435 4.39 9.94 -3.04
N VAL A 436 5.52 9.34 -2.67
CA VAL A 436 5.65 7.91 -2.39
C VAL A 436 6.02 7.78 -0.90
N GLY A 437 5.09 7.21 -0.11
CA GLY A 437 5.34 6.80 1.26
C GLY A 437 6.23 5.56 1.28
N LEU A 438 7.16 5.52 2.22
CA LEU A 438 7.99 4.36 2.51
C LEU A 438 7.66 3.94 3.94
N GLU A 439 7.09 2.77 4.15
CA GLU A 439 6.57 2.32 5.44
C GLU A 439 7.72 2.14 6.45
N GLU A 440 8.68 1.30 6.08
CA GLU A 440 9.83 0.83 6.86
C GLU A 440 10.69 1.98 7.39
N ILE A 441 11.61 2.51 6.57
CA ILE A 441 12.42 3.70 6.91
C ILE A 441 11.56 4.94 7.25
N SER A 442 10.28 4.93 6.89
CA SER A 442 9.31 6.00 7.08
C SER A 442 9.52 7.19 6.13
N GLY A 443 8.57 8.14 6.10
CA GLY A 443 8.67 9.39 5.35
C GLY A 443 8.26 9.29 3.87
N VAL A 444 8.34 10.43 3.17
CA VAL A 444 7.77 10.60 1.84
C VAL A 444 8.81 11.07 0.83
N MET A 445 9.05 10.27 -0.20
CA MET A 445 9.84 10.65 -1.36
C MET A 445 8.99 11.39 -2.40
N VAL A 446 9.54 12.44 -3.00
CA VAL A 446 8.86 13.27 -4.01
C VAL A 446 9.57 13.19 -5.35
N PHE A 447 8.81 12.91 -6.40
CA PHE A 447 9.30 12.80 -7.78
C PHE A 447 8.51 13.71 -8.72
N ASP A 448 9.18 14.48 -9.59
CA ASP A 448 8.54 15.16 -10.71
C ASP A 448 8.21 14.11 -11.78
N ILE A 449 6.91 13.92 -12.05
CA ILE A 449 6.37 12.94 -13.00
C ILE A 449 5.78 13.61 -14.26
N SER A 450 6.12 14.88 -14.49
CA SER A 450 5.70 15.64 -15.69
C SER A 450 6.22 15.01 -16.99
N ARG A 451 7.28 14.19 -16.90
CA ARG A 451 7.73 13.28 -17.96
C ARG A 451 7.58 11.84 -17.46
N PRO A 452 6.46 11.16 -17.79
CA PRO A 452 6.18 9.80 -17.33
C PRO A 452 7.31 8.79 -17.62
N GLU A 453 8.07 9.00 -18.69
CA GLU A 453 9.18 8.14 -19.09
C GLU A 453 10.50 8.40 -18.35
N ALA A 454 10.59 9.51 -17.61
CA ALA A 454 11.78 9.92 -16.90
C ALA A 454 11.45 10.80 -15.68
N PRO A 455 10.81 10.24 -14.64
CA PRO A 455 10.67 10.93 -13.36
C PRO A 455 12.01 11.37 -12.77
N GLU A 456 12.00 12.50 -12.06
CA GLU A 456 13.20 13.04 -11.41
C GLU A 456 12.96 13.16 -9.90
N PHE A 457 13.90 12.66 -9.09
CA PHE A 457 13.87 12.81 -7.64
C PHE A 457 14.00 14.30 -7.26
N VAL A 458 13.15 14.75 -6.33
CA VAL A 458 13.07 16.15 -5.89
C VAL A 458 13.58 16.29 -4.46
N GLN A 459 13.01 15.53 -3.53
CA GLN A 459 13.37 15.54 -2.12
C GLN A 459 12.84 14.28 -1.43
N TYR A 460 13.36 14.01 -0.23
CA TYR A 460 12.85 13.00 0.68
C TYR A 460 12.65 13.68 2.04
N GLU A 461 11.40 13.73 2.50
CA GLU A 461 11.03 14.29 3.79
C GLU A 461 10.78 13.15 4.76
N ASN A 462 11.61 13.07 5.80
CA ASN A 462 11.51 12.07 6.86
C ASN A 462 11.82 12.78 8.19
N ASN A 463 10.87 12.73 9.12
CA ASN A 463 11.01 13.33 10.45
C ASN A 463 11.14 12.27 11.56
N ARG A 464 11.38 11.00 11.20
CA ARG A 464 11.70 9.90 12.11
C ARG A 464 12.99 10.21 12.87
N ILE A 465 12.99 9.89 14.16
CA ILE A 465 14.12 10.06 15.05
C ILE A 465 14.84 8.74 15.19
N PHE A 466 16.01 8.65 14.56
CA PHE A 466 16.85 7.45 14.55
C PHE A 466 17.83 7.34 15.73
N ASP A 467 18.03 8.41 16.52
CA ASP A 467 18.85 8.38 17.72
C ASP A 467 17.97 8.53 18.98
N PRO A 468 17.68 7.42 19.69
CA PRO A 468 16.87 7.42 20.92
C PRO A 468 17.39 8.39 22.00
N THR A 469 18.68 8.76 21.96
CA THR A 469 19.25 9.71 22.93
C THR A 469 18.76 11.15 22.73
N GLU A 470 18.26 11.50 21.54
CA GLU A 470 17.60 12.78 21.27
C GLU A 470 16.29 12.92 22.07
N LEU A 471 15.65 11.79 22.37
CA LEU A 471 14.45 11.68 23.21
C LEU A 471 14.78 11.54 24.70
N GLY A 472 16.06 11.65 25.06
CA GLY A 472 16.53 11.53 26.44
C GLY A 472 16.56 10.10 26.97
N LEU A 473 16.43 9.09 26.10
CA LEU A 473 16.66 7.70 26.45
C LEU A 473 18.16 7.50 26.69
N THR A 474 18.52 6.87 27.81
CA THR A 474 19.91 6.66 28.21
C THR A 474 20.11 5.24 28.71
N GLY A 475 21.25 4.65 28.39
CA GLY A 475 21.55 3.26 28.74
C GLY A 475 22.63 2.70 27.82
N PRO A 476 23.09 1.46 28.05
CA PRO A 476 23.97 0.77 27.12
C PRO A 476 23.27 0.43 25.79
N ASP A 477 21.94 0.38 25.79
CA ASP A 477 21.09 0.04 24.66
C ASP A 477 19.69 0.68 24.89
N PRO A 478 19.51 1.97 24.55
CA PRO A 478 18.24 2.65 24.74
C PRO A 478 17.21 2.13 23.72
N ASP A 479 16.33 1.26 24.18
CA ASP A 479 15.22 0.72 23.41
C ASP A 479 14.11 1.77 23.23
N LEU A 480 13.86 2.17 21.98
CA LEU A 480 12.86 3.16 21.61
C LEU A 480 11.45 2.55 21.62
N ASN A 481 11.30 1.36 21.06
CA ASN A 481 10.05 0.62 20.92
C ASN A 481 9.48 0.33 22.31
N GLU A 482 10.30 -0.20 23.22
CA GLU A 482 9.90 -0.42 24.60
C GLU A 482 9.44 0.88 25.28
N ALA A 483 10.09 2.01 24.97
CA ALA A 483 9.72 3.29 25.56
C ALA A 483 8.36 3.79 25.07
N LEU A 484 8.05 3.57 23.79
CA LEU A 484 6.77 3.92 23.16
C LEU A 484 5.66 2.98 23.63
N GLU A 485 5.86 1.67 23.55
CA GLU A 485 4.91 0.64 24.00
C GLU A 485 4.57 0.76 25.49
N SER A 486 5.56 1.06 26.33
CA SER A 486 5.35 1.22 27.78
C SER A 486 4.67 2.55 28.15
N GLY A 487 4.49 3.47 27.19
CA GLY A 487 4.00 4.83 27.41
C GLY A 487 4.98 5.71 28.19
N ARG A 488 6.27 5.35 28.20
CA ARG A 488 7.34 6.17 28.77
C ARG A 488 7.65 7.39 27.88
N LEU A 489 7.43 7.23 26.58
CA LEU A 489 7.33 8.28 25.58
C LEU A 489 5.90 8.32 25.01
N ASP A 490 5.49 9.48 24.48
CA ASP A 490 4.22 9.60 23.76
C ASP A 490 4.34 8.89 22.40
N ALA A 491 3.23 8.37 21.84
CA ALA A 491 3.23 7.56 20.62
C ALA A 491 3.94 8.22 19.43
N GLY A 492 3.69 9.51 19.20
CA GLY A 492 4.34 10.29 18.14
C GLY A 492 5.74 10.80 18.48
N ALA A 493 6.32 10.44 19.63
CA ALA A 493 7.59 11.02 20.09
C ALA A 493 8.77 10.68 19.17
N ALA A 494 8.72 9.55 18.47
CA ALA A 494 9.75 9.11 17.51
C ALA A 494 9.68 9.82 16.15
N GLY A 495 8.78 10.80 15.97
CA GLY A 495 8.45 11.32 14.65
C GLY A 495 7.34 10.49 14.01
N ASP A 496 7.19 10.62 12.70
CA ASP A 496 6.20 9.88 11.92
C ASP A 496 6.78 8.54 11.46
N LEU A 497 6.05 7.46 11.70
CA LEU A 497 6.44 6.06 11.45
C LEU A 497 5.37 5.36 10.63
N ALA A 498 5.77 4.58 9.61
CA ALA A 498 4.90 3.84 8.69
C ALA A 498 3.84 4.72 8.00
N PRO A 499 4.25 5.60 7.05
CA PRO A 499 3.31 6.40 6.25
C PRO A 499 2.49 5.54 5.29
N GLU A 500 1.34 5.10 5.79
CA GLU A 500 0.37 4.27 5.11
C GLU A 500 -0.45 5.09 4.07
N GLY A 501 -1.43 5.88 4.51
CA GLY A 501 -2.26 6.68 3.60
C GLY A 501 -1.72 8.09 3.29
N LEU A 502 -1.65 8.44 1.99
CA LEU A 502 -1.30 9.79 1.51
C LEU A 502 -2.45 10.46 0.73
N LEU A 503 -2.68 11.75 1.00
CA LEU A 503 -3.68 12.56 0.31
C LEU A 503 -3.12 13.92 -0.15
N PHE A 504 -3.13 14.15 -1.46
CA PHE A 504 -2.91 15.47 -2.04
C PHE A 504 -4.19 16.33 -2.02
N VAL A 505 -4.07 17.57 -1.54
CA VAL A 505 -5.14 18.60 -1.60
C VAL A 505 -4.66 19.74 -2.49
N SER A 506 -5.43 20.07 -3.51
CA SER A 506 -5.09 21.15 -4.45
C SER A 506 -5.09 22.52 -3.76
N ALA A 507 -4.36 23.49 -4.32
CA ALA A 507 -4.41 24.88 -3.85
C ALA A 507 -5.83 25.48 -3.88
N GLU A 508 -6.68 25.06 -4.84
CA GLU A 508 -8.07 25.54 -4.96
C GLU A 508 -8.95 25.04 -3.81
N ASP A 509 -8.69 23.83 -3.34
CA ASP A 509 -9.46 23.17 -2.28
C ASP A 509 -8.87 23.43 -0.88
N SER A 510 -7.64 23.92 -0.79
CA SER A 510 -6.90 24.12 0.45
C SER A 510 -7.31 25.40 1.19
N PRO A 511 -7.36 25.39 2.53
CA PRO A 511 -7.63 26.58 3.34
C PRO A 511 -6.50 27.62 3.32
N THR A 512 -5.30 27.28 2.82
CA THR A 512 -4.15 28.20 2.75
C THR A 512 -3.92 28.80 1.37
N ASP A 513 -4.75 28.46 0.38
CA ASP A 513 -4.52 28.74 -1.05
C ASP A 513 -3.20 28.13 -1.59
N ALA A 514 -2.56 27.21 -0.85
CA ALA A 514 -1.38 26.45 -1.25
C ALA A 514 -1.69 24.95 -1.24
N PRO A 515 -1.12 24.13 -2.15
CA PRO A 515 -1.37 22.70 -2.13
C PRO A 515 -0.86 22.06 -0.83
N LEU A 516 -1.59 21.07 -0.33
CA LEU A 516 -1.22 20.33 0.88
C LEU A 516 -0.99 18.85 0.55
N LEU A 517 -0.15 18.21 1.36
CA LEU A 517 -0.10 16.76 1.48
C LEU A 517 -0.48 16.40 2.92
N ILE A 518 -1.48 15.55 3.08
CA ILE A 518 -1.86 14.96 4.37
C ILE A 518 -1.36 13.52 4.36
N VAL A 519 -0.55 13.17 5.35
CA VAL A 519 0.06 11.85 5.51
C VAL A 519 -0.40 11.29 6.85
N ALA A 520 -1.00 10.11 6.85
CA ALA A 520 -1.30 9.37 8.06
C ALA A 520 -0.23 8.29 8.24
N ASN A 521 0.17 8.07 9.48
CA ASN A 521 1.33 7.26 9.83
C ASN A 521 0.90 6.31 10.95
N GLU A 522 0.74 5.03 10.62
CA GLU A 522 -0.08 4.10 11.40
C GLU A 522 0.60 3.67 12.70
N VAL A 523 1.89 3.36 12.64
CA VAL A 523 2.68 2.91 13.80
C VAL A 523 2.81 4.03 14.82
N SER A 524 3.03 5.27 14.36
CA SER A 524 3.12 6.43 15.25
C SER A 524 1.77 7.03 15.67
N GLY A 525 0.67 6.61 15.03
CA GLY A 525 -0.68 7.15 15.25
C GLY A 525 -0.78 8.64 14.96
N THR A 526 -0.07 9.13 13.94
CA THR A 526 0.00 10.57 13.64
C THR A 526 -0.58 10.90 12.28
N THR A 527 -1.10 12.12 12.16
CA THR A 527 -1.49 12.71 10.87
C THR A 527 -0.73 14.01 10.68
N THR A 528 0.18 14.01 9.71
CA THR A 528 1.04 15.15 9.41
C THR A 528 0.55 15.89 8.17
N ILE A 529 0.49 17.22 8.26
CA ILE A 529 0.08 18.09 7.17
C ILE A 529 1.30 18.89 6.71
N TYR A 530 1.59 18.76 5.42
CA TYR A 530 2.64 19.51 4.75
C TYR A 530 2.06 20.52 3.79
N GLU A 531 2.67 21.71 3.74
CA GLU A 531 2.44 22.68 2.67
C GLU A 531 3.48 22.47 1.56
N LEU A 532 3.01 22.53 0.31
CA LEU A 532 3.81 22.31 -0.88
C LEU A 532 4.07 23.63 -1.59
N THR A 533 5.33 23.87 -1.94
CA THR A 533 5.76 25.05 -2.72
C THR A 533 6.50 24.57 -3.96
N GLY A 534 6.26 25.21 -5.11
CA GLY A 534 7.05 24.93 -6.31
C GLY A 534 8.54 25.20 -6.10
N THR A 535 9.37 24.42 -6.81
CA THR A 535 10.84 24.52 -6.79
C THR A 535 11.38 25.65 -7.66
#